data_AF-A0A355T031-F1
#
_entry.id   AF-A0A355T031-F1
#
_cell.length_a   1.000
_cell.length_b   1.000
_cell.length_c   1.000
_cell.angle_alpha   90.00
_cell.angle_beta   90.00
_cell.angle_gamma   90.00
#
_symmetry.space_group_name_H-M   'P 1'
#
loop_
_entity.id
_entity.type
_entity.pdbx_description
1 polymer ?
#
loop_
_entity_poly.entity_id
_entity_poly.type
_entity_poly.pdbx_seq_one_letter_code
_entity_poly.pdbx_strand_id
1 'polypeptide(L)'
;MNMTKTAILLAAMTALFMGIGFMIGGEAGAAIAFLIAAGMNVFAYWNSDKMVLRMHGAREVTERDAPNYVRLVQRLAENANLPVPRTYIIETAQPNAFATGRNPENAAVAATTGLLNMLTPEELAGVMAHELAHIKNRDTLTMTVTATLAGAISMLANFAFFFGNNRNNAGGLIGTLAIMILAPMA
;
A
#
# COMPACT_ATOMS: atom_id res chain seq x y z
N MET A 1 18.16 -2.60 5.91
CA MET A 1 18.04 -1.46 4.97
C MET A 1 16.60 -1.00 4.74
N ASN A 2 15.60 -1.88 4.67
CA ASN A 2 14.21 -1.48 4.33
C ASN A 2 13.44 -0.79 5.48
N MET A 3 13.70 -1.19 6.73
CA MET A 3 13.09 -0.55 7.90
C MET A 3 13.54 0.90 8.09
N THR A 4 14.81 1.20 7.78
CA THR A 4 15.33 2.57 7.82
C THR A 4 14.68 3.45 6.77
N LYS A 5 14.52 2.95 5.53
CA LYS A 5 13.81 3.67 4.46
C LYS A 5 12.36 3.92 4.84
N THR A 6 11.66 2.91 5.37
CA THR A 6 10.28 3.02 5.84
C THR A 6 10.18 4.05 6.99
N ALA A 7 11.09 4.01 7.97
CA ALA A 7 11.10 4.96 9.09
C ALA A 7 11.35 6.40 8.63
N ILE A 8 12.29 6.62 7.70
CA ILE A 8 12.55 7.95 7.11
C ILE A 8 11.30 8.47 6.39
N LEU A 9 10.65 7.60 5.61
CA LEU A 9 9.46 7.94 4.85
C LEU A 9 8.28 8.33 5.77
N LEU A 10 8.05 7.55 6.85
CA LEU A 10 7.04 7.84 7.87
C LEU A 10 7.34 9.14 8.65
N ALA A 11 8.61 9.37 8.98
CA ALA A 11 9.05 10.59 9.65
C ALA A 11 8.85 11.83 8.78
N ALA A 12 9.26 11.76 7.50
CA ALA A 12 9.05 12.83 6.53
C ALA A 12 7.56 13.14 6.34
N MET A 13 6.71 12.11 6.27
CA MET A 13 5.27 12.28 6.16
C MET A 13 4.66 12.93 7.40
N THR A 14 5.06 12.48 8.60
CA THR A 14 4.61 13.08 9.86
C THR A 14 4.99 14.56 9.91
N ALA A 15 6.21 14.92 9.50
CA ALA A 15 6.65 16.31 9.40
C ALA A 15 5.81 17.13 8.39
N LEU A 16 5.46 16.55 7.24
CA LEU A 16 4.59 17.20 6.24
C LEU A 16 3.20 17.50 6.80
N PHE A 17 2.56 16.51 7.43
CA PHE A 17 1.24 16.70 8.04
C PHE A 17 1.27 17.74 9.18
N MET A 18 2.31 17.72 10.03
CA MET A 18 2.48 18.75 11.06
C MET A 18 2.68 20.14 10.47
N GLY A 19 3.48 20.27 9.40
CA GLY A 19 3.69 21.55 8.71
C GLY A 19 2.39 22.11 8.12
N ILE A 20 1.59 21.27 7.46
CA ILE A 20 0.27 21.66 6.92
C ILE A 20 -0.69 22.02 8.07
N GLY A 21 -0.75 21.20 9.12
CA GLY A 21 -1.57 21.45 10.30
C GLY A 21 -1.23 22.78 10.98
N PHE A 22 0.07 23.11 11.06
CA PHE A 22 0.55 24.39 11.57
C PHE A 22 0.11 25.57 10.72
N MET A 23 0.19 25.46 9.39
CA MET A 23 -0.24 26.52 8.47
C MET A 23 -1.73 26.81 8.52
N ILE A 24 -2.56 25.80 8.83
CA ILE A 24 -4.03 25.94 8.86
C ILE A 24 -4.52 26.40 10.23
N GLY A 25 -3.97 25.86 11.32
CA GLY A 25 -4.52 26.03 12.67
C GLY A 25 -3.49 26.38 13.75
N GLY A 26 -2.28 26.80 13.37
CA GLY A 26 -1.19 27.10 14.32
C GLY A 26 -0.77 25.88 15.13
N GLU A 27 -0.30 26.08 16.36
CA GLU A 27 0.15 25.00 17.24
C GLU A 27 -0.94 23.95 17.53
N ALA A 28 -2.19 24.39 17.68
CA ALA A 28 -3.33 23.49 17.89
C ALA A 28 -3.62 22.64 16.64
N GLY A 29 -3.56 23.23 15.45
CA GLY A 29 -3.69 22.51 14.18
C GLY A 29 -2.57 21.49 13.95
N ALA A 30 -1.33 21.83 14.32
CA ALA A 30 -0.19 20.93 14.26
C ALA A 30 -0.35 19.74 15.21
N ALA A 31 -0.82 19.97 16.44
CA ALA A 31 -1.06 18.91 17.43
C ALA A 31 -2.16 17.94 16.98
N ILE A 32 -3.27 18.46 16.43
CA ILE A 32 -4.35 17.63 15.86
C ILE A 32 -3.84 16.84 14.66
N ALA A 33 -3.10 17.48 13.74
CA ALA A 33 -2.53 16.82 12.57
C ALA A 33 -1.54 15.71 12.96
N PHE A 34 -0.73 15.93 14.00
CA PHE A 34 0.17 14.91 14.53
C PHE A 34 -0.60 13.70 15.08
N LEU A 35 -1.66 13.93 15.88
CA LEU A 35 -2.48 12.84 16.43
C LEU A 35 -3.16 12.03 15.32
N ILE A 36 -3.69 12.70 14.29
CA ILE A 36 -4.29 12.05 13.13
C ILE A 36 -3.23 11.25 12.35
N ALA A 37 -2.07 11.86 12.06
CA ALA A 37 -1.00 11.19 11.34
C ALA A 37 -0.44 9.98 12.10
N ALA A 38 -0.25 10.10 13.41
CA ALA A 38 0.16 8.99 14.28
C ALA A 38 -0.89 7.87 14.26
N GLY A 39 -2.17 8.21 14.41
CA GLY A 39 -3.28 7.26 14.33
C GLY A 39 -3.37 6.56 12.97
N MET A 40 -3.22 7.31 11.88
CA MET A 40 -3.22 6.76 10.52
C MET A 40 -2.02 5.86 10.26
N ASN A 41 -0.82 6.22 10.73
CA ASN A 41 0.38 5.40 10.58
C ASN A 41 0.25 4.08 11.33
N VAL A 42 -0.25 4.12 12.56
CA VAL A 42 -0.60 2.93 13.35
C VAL A 42 -1.62 2.09 12.58
N PHE A 43 -2.74 2.69 12.18
CA PHE A 43 -3.79 1.98 11.46
C PHE A 43 -3.29 1.32 10.16
N ALA A 44 -2.52 2.05 9.35
CA ALA A 44 -1.95 1.57 8.11
C ALA A 44 -0.95 0.43 8.34
N TYR A 45 -0.10 0.51 9.37
CA TYR A 45 0.85 -0.55 9.68
C TYR A 45 0.16 -1.90 9.99
N TRP A 46 -0.99 -1.86 10.67
CA TRP A 46 -1.72 -3.07 11.08
C TRP A 46 -2.83 -3.53 10.13
N ASN A 47 -3.36 -2.67 9.27
CA ASN A 47 -4.53 -2.97 8.44
C ASN A 47 -4.33 -2.78 6.93
N SER A 48 -3.16 -2.33 6.49
CA SER A 48 -2.92 -2.05 5.07
C SER A 48 -3.09 -3.27 4.16
N ASP A 49 -2.66 -4.45 4.60
CA ASP A 49 -2.84 -5.72 3.87
C ASP A 49 -4.33 -6.01 3.63
N LYS A 50 -5.14 -5.95 4.69
CA LYS A 50 -6.60 -6.18 4.61
C LYS A 50 -7.30 -5.13 3.77
N MET A 51 -6.85 -3.88 3.83
CA MET A 51 -7.44 -2.78 3.08
C MET A 51 -7.20 -2.95 1.58
N VAL A 52 -5.95 -3.21 1.16
CA VAL A 52 -5.62 -3.44 -0.25
C VAL A 52 -6.40 -4.64 -0.81
N LEU A 53 -6.43 -5.75 -0.07
CA LEU A 53 -7.19 -6.94 -0.48
C LEU A 53 -8.69 -6.63 -0.63
N ARG A 54 -9.28 -5.89 0.30
CA ARG A 54 -10.68 -5.47 0.22
C ARG A 54 -10.97 -4.52 -0.93
N MET A 55 -10.09 -3.55 -1.18
CA MET A 55 -10.24 -2.59 -2.29
C MET A 55 -10.25 -3.29 -3.64
N HIS A 56 -9.47 -4.36 -3.79
CA HIS A 56 -9.45 -5.18 -5.00
C HIS A 56 -10.52 -6.28 -5.03
N GLY A 57 -11.39 -6.39 -4.01
CA GLY A 57 -12.40 -7.45 -3.95
C GLY A 57 -11.78 -8.86 -3.89
N ALA A 58 -10.59 -8.98 -3.31
CA ALA A 58 -9.87 -10.24 -3.24
C ALA A 58 -10.59 -11.24 -2.34
N ARG A 59 -10.85 -12.44 -2.86
CA ARG A 59 -11.45 -13.56 -2.15
C ARG A 59 -10.36 -14.52 -1.69
N GLU A 60 -10.32 -14.81 -0.39
CA GLU A 60 -9.42 -15.83 0.14
C GLU A 60 -9.82 -17.20 -0.41
N VAL A 61 -8.83 -17.97 -0.86
CA VAL A 61 -9.03 -19.29 -1.45
C VAL A 61 -8.24 -20.34 -0.70
N THR A 62 -8.83 -21.51 -0.57
CA THR A 62 -8.20 -22.69 0.01
C THR A 62 -7.85 -23.70 -1.08
N GLU A 63 -7.15 -24.77 -0.72
CA GLU A 63 -6.86 -25.86 -1.66
C GLU A 63 -8.15 -26.50 -2.24
N ARG A 64 -9.30 -26.36 -1.56
CA ARG A 64 -10.59 -26.81 -2.08
C ARG A 64 -11.12 -25.92 -3.21
N ASP A 65 -10.84 -24.62 -3.15
CA ASP A 65 -11.31 -23.63 -4.12
C ASP A 65 -10.44 -23.61 -5.38
N ALA A 66 -9.12 -23.60 -5.20
CA ALA A 66 -8.15 -23.43 -6.27
C ALA A 66 -6.92 -24.33 -6.05
N PRO A 67 -7.08 -25.66 -6.17
CA PRO A 67 -6.09 -26.64 -5.73
C PRO A 67 -4.72 -26.47 -6.40
N ASN A 68 -4.70 -26.20 -7.71
CA ASN A 68 -3.46 -26.05 -8.46
C ASN A 68 -2.68 -24.79 -8.04
N TYR A 69 -3.38 -23.67 -7.89
CA TYR A 69 -2.78 -22.40 -7.51
C TYR A 69 -2.27 -22.42 -6.06
N VAL A 70 -3.08 -22.91 -5.13
CA VAL A 70 -2.70 -22.96 -3.70
C VAL A 70 -1.51 -23.90 -3.49
N ARG A 71 -1.49 -25.09 -4.12
CA ARG A 71 -0.35 -26.00 -4.03
C ARG A 71 0.93 -25.43 -4.65
N LEU A 72 0.81 -24.70 -5.76
CA LEU A 72 1.94 -24.01 -6.38
C LEU A 72 2.56 -23.02 -5.40
N VAL A 73 1.74 -22.15 -4.80
CA VAL A 73 2.18 -21.17 -3.80
C VAL A 73 2.80 -21.85 -2.58
N GLN A 74 2.17 -22.91 -2.06
CA GLN A 74 2.72 -23.71 -0.94
C GLN A 74 4.11 -24.26 -1.25
N ARG A 75 4.27 -24.95 -2.39
CA ARG A 75 5.56 -25.52 -2.80
C ARG A 75 6.63 -24.45 -2.96
N LEU A 76 6.29 -23.30 -3.55
CA LEU A 76 7.24 -22.20 -3.70
C LEU A 76 7.63 -21.58 -2.36
N ALA A 77 6.67 -21.42 -1.44
CA ALA A 77 6.94 -20.92 -0.09
C ALA A 77 7.84 -21.88 0.70
N GLU A 78 7.55 -23.18 0.64
CA GLU A 78 8.37 -24.24 1.24
C GLU A 78 9.80 -24.23 0.68
N ASN A 79 9.96 -24.20 -0.65
CA ASN A 79 11.26 -24.12 -1.30
C ASN A 79 12.04 -22.85 -0.93
N ALA A 80 11.34 -21.76 -0.59
CA ALA A 80 11.93 -20.50 -0.17
C ALA A 80 12.22 -20.42 1.35
N ASN A 81 11.87 -21.45 2.14
CA ASN A 81 11.84 -21.45 3.60
C ASN A 81 11.00 -20.30 4.17
N LEU A 82 9.80 -20.10 3.63
CA LEU A 82 8.83 -19.11 4.10
C LEU A 82 7.62 -19.79 4.75
N PRO A 83 6.99 -19.14 5.76
CA PRO A 83 5.63 -19.48 6.15
C PRO A 83 4.71 -19.39 4.93
N VAL A 84 3.79 -20.35 4.79
CA VAL A 84 2.82 -20.35 3.68
C VAL A 84 1.93 -19.10 3.80
N PRO A 85 1.94 -18.19 2.81
CA PRO A 85 1.12 -16.99 2.88
C PRO A 85 -0.34 -17.32 2.57
N ARG A 86 -1.24 -16.48 3.08
CA ARG A 86 -2.67 -16.56 2.70
C ARG A 86 -2.82 -16.29 1.21
N THR A 87 -3.66 -17.05 0.53
CA THR A 87 -3.79 -17.02 -0.92
C THR A 87 -5.14 -16.45 -1.33
N TYR A 88 -5.16 -15.53 -2.30
CA TYR A 88 -6.36 -14.84 -2.73
C TYR A 88 -6.52 -14.86 -4.25
N ILE A 89 -7.78 -14.86 -4.70
CA ILE A 89 -8.14 -14.66 -6.10
C ILE A 89 -8.95 -13.37 -6.24
N ILE A 90 -8.63 -12.59 -7.27
CA ILE A 90 -9.38 -11.39 -7.66
C ILE A 90 -10.09 -11.70 -8.97
N GLU A 91 -11.41 -11.53 -8.98
CA GLU A 91 -12.27 -11.81 -10.13
C GLU A 91 -12.19 -10.67 -11.17
N THR A 92 -11.15 -10.67 -11.99
CA THR A 92 -10.96 -9.70 -13.07
C THR A 92 -10.14 -10.31 -14.22
N ALA A 93 -10.49 -9.93 -15.45
CA ALA A 93 -9.80 -10.40 -16.66
C ALA A 93 -8.43 -9.72 -16.89
N GLN A 94 -8.16 -8.59 -16.23
CA GLN A 94 -6.88 -7.90 -16.36
C GLN A 94 -5.77 -8.69 -15.63
N PRO A 95 -4.74 -9.18 -16.32
CA PRO A 95 -3.70 -9.98 -15.70
C PRO A 95 -2.89 -9.17 -14.70
N ASN A 96 -2.87 -9.64 -13.45
CA ASN A 96 -2.08 -9.08 -12.35
C ASN A 96 -1.87 -10.12 -11.23
N ALA A 97 -0.77 -9.97 -10.49
CA ALA A 97 -0.51 -10.63 -9.21
C ALA A 97 0.31 -9.69 -8.32
N PHE A 98 0.15 -9.82 -7.01
CA PHE A 98 0.96 -9.06 -6.05
C PHE A 98 1.04 -9.77 -4.70
N ALA A 99 2.10 -9.47 -3.96
CA ALA A 99 2.23 -9.80 -2.54
C ALA A 99 2.01 -8.59 -1.63
N THR A 100 1.43 -8.83 -0.45
CA THR A 100 1.30 -7.84 0.62
C THR A 100 1.53 -8.48 1.99
N GLY A 101 1.64 -7.65 3.02
CA GLY A 101 1.87 -8.08 4.40
C GLY A 101 3.06 -7.39 5.05
N ARG A 102 2.97 -7.21 6.36
CA ARG A 102 3.96 -6.51 7.20
C ARG A 102 5.24 -7.31 7.47
N ASN A 103 5.14 -8.63 7.42
CA ASN A 103 6.24 -9.57 7.63
C ASN A 103 5.87 -10.94 6.99
N PRO A 104 6.84 -11.86 6.82
CA PRO A 104 6.58 -13.17 6.23
C PRO A 104 5.48 -13.97 6.94
N GLU A 105 5.36 -13.82 8.27
CA GLU A 105 4.38 -14.54 9.09
C GLU A 105 2.95 -14.02 8.89
N ASN A 106 2.79 -12.79 8.37
CA ASN A 106 1.51 -12.14 8.12
C ASN A 106 1.39 -11.76 6.63
N ALA A 107 1.98 -12.54 5.74
CA ALA A 107 1.96 -12.29 4.31
C ALA A 107 0.69 -12.85 3.63
N ALA A 108 0.32 -12.22 2.53
CA ALA A 108 -0.72 -12.65 1.62
C ALA A 108 -0.26 -12.46 0.18
N VAL A 109 -0.71 -13.35 -0.70
CA VAL A 109 -0.50 -13.25 -2.15
C VAL A 109 -1.84 -13.29 -2.85
N ALA A 110 -1.99 -12.50 -3.91
CA ALA A 110 -3.19 -12.45 -4.72
C ALA A 110 -2.85 -12.60 -6.20
N ALA A 111 -3.67 -13.34 -6.94
CA ALA A 111 -3.64 -13.39 -8.38
C ALA A 111 -5.03 -13.13 -8.96
N THR A 112 -5.08 -12.51 -10.12
CA THR A 112 -6.33 -12.29 -10.87
C THR A 112 -6.72 -13.51 -11.68
N THR A 113 -8.01 -13.72 -11.92
CA THR A 113 -8.47 -14.80 -12.82
C THR A 113 -7.95 -14.65 -14.25
N GLY A 114 -7.76 -13.42 -14.72
CA GLY A 114 -7.09 -13.11 -15.99
C GLY A 114 -5.68 -13.67 -16.07
N LEU A 115 -4.86 -13.47 -15.04
CA LEU A 115 -3.49 -14.01 -14.99
C LEU A 115 -3.49 -15.54 -14.93
N LEU A 116 -4.34 -16.13 -14.07
CA LEU A 116 -4.41 -17.58 -13.87
C LEU A 116 -4.85 -18.32 -15.14
N ASN A 117 -5.69 -17.70 -15.97
CA ASN A 117 -6.15 -18.28 -17.22
C ASN A 117 -5.18 -18.04 -18.40
N MET A 118 -4.32 -17.02 -18.29
CA MET A 118 -3.39 -16.62 -19.37
C MET A 118 -2.07 -17.38 -19.31
N LEU A 119 -1.56 -17.67 -18.11
CA LEU A 119 -0.23 -18.24 -17.91
C LEU A 119 -0.26 -19.76 -17.77
N THR A 120 0.80 -20.40 -18.27
CA THR A 120 1.09 -21.81 -17.97
C THR A 120 1.49 -21.98 -16.49
N PRO A 121 1.41 -23.20 -15.94
CA PRO A 121 1.82 -23.46 -14.55
C PRO A 121 3.27 -23.02 -14.25
N GLU A 122 4.17 -23.17 -15.21
CA GLU A 122 5.59 -22.81 -15.09
C GLU A 122 5.79 -21.29 -15.09
N GLU A 123 5.10 -20.57 -15.97
CA GLU A 123 5.13 -19.09 -16.00
C GLU A 123 4.50 -18.50 -14.75
N LEU A 124 3.38 -19.06 -14.29
CA LEU A 124 2.75 -18.67 -13.04
C LEU A 124 3.68 -18.92 -11.85
N ALA A 125 4.41 -20.05 -11.83
CA ALA A 125 5.43 -20.30 -10.81
C ALA A 125 6.50 -19.21 -10.80
N GLY A 126 6.96 -18.76 -11.97
CA GLY A 126 7.93 -17.67 -12.09
C GLY A 126 7.41 -16.36 -11.48
N VAL A 127 6.18 -15.96 -11.84
CA VAL A 127 5.53 -14.75 -11.31
C VAL A 127 5.32 -14.85 -9.80
N MET A 128 4.76 -15.96 -9.31
CA MET A 128 4.52 -16.13 -7.87
C MET A 128 5.82 -16.24 -7.07
N ALA A 129 6.88 -16.82 -7.64
CA ALA A 129 8.20 -16.85 -7.00
C ALA A 129 8.80 -15.44 -6.87
N HIS A 130 8.61 -14.58 -7.88
CA HIS A 130 9.01 -13.17 -7.80
C HIS A 130 8.27 -12.45 -6.66
N GLU A 131 6.96 -12.63 -6.54
CA GLU A 131 6.15 -12.04 -5.46
C GLU A 131 6.54 -12.57 -4.08
N LEU A 132 6.82 -13.87 -3.95
CA LEU A 132 7.31 -14.47 -2.71
C LEU A 132 8.71 -13.96 -2.33
N ALA A 133 9.55 -13.62 -3.31
CA ALA A 133 10.85 -13.01 -3.04
C ALA A 133 10.70 -11.62 -2.37
N HIS A 134 9.70 -10.82 -2.77
CA HIS A 134 9.39 -9.55 -2.10
C HIS A 134 8.99 -9.75 -0.63
N ILE A 135 8.21 -10.80 -0.33
CA ILE A 135 7.87 -11.18 1.05
C ILE A 135 9.13 -11.56 1.83
N LYS A 136 9.97 -12.42 1.25
CA LYS A 136 11.22 -12.88 1.87
C LYS A 136 12.16 -11.73 2.22
N ASN A 137 12.30 -10.79 1.30
CA ASN A 137 13.17 -9.62 1.45
C ASN A 137 12.52 -8.49 2.28
N ARG A 138 11.27 -8.67 2.70
CA ARG A 138 10.48 -7.67 3.45
C ARG A 138 10.36 -6.33 2.70
N ASP A 139 10.30 -6.38 1.38
CA ASP A 139 10.10 -5.22 0.51
C ASP A 139 8.62 -4.84 0.37
N THR A 140 7.71 -5.76 0.72
CA THR A 140 6.25 -5.55 0.71
C THR A 140 5.80 -4.42 1.63
N LEU A 141 6.45 -4.23 2.78
CA LEU A 141 6.13 -3.15 3.71
C LEU A 141 6.43 -1.78 3.09
N THR A 142 7.60 -1.64 2.46
CA THR A 142 7.99 -0.38 1.80
C THR A 142 7.00 -0.07 0.67
N MET A 143 6.67 -1.04 -0.18
CA MET A 143 5.68 -0.85 -1.26
C MET A 143 4.30 -0.45 -0.73
N THR A 144 3.81 -1.13 0.30
CA THR A 144 2.48 -0.89 0.86
C THR A 144 2.40 0.49 1.55
N VAL A 145 3.46 0.86 2.27
CA VAL A 145 3.56 2.20 2.88
C VAL A 145 3.59 3.25 1.76
N THR A 146 4.45 3.13 0.75
CA THR A 146 4.50 4.08 -0.38
C THR A 146 3.15 4.24 -1.08
N ALA A 147 2.41 3.15 -1.33
CA ALA A 147 1.07 3.23 -1.93
C ALA A 147 0.06 3.96 -1.03
N THR A 148 0.08 3.68 0.28
CA THR A 148 -0.75 4.39 1.25
C THR A 148 -0.43 5.88 1.30
N LEU A 149 0.85 6.22 1.15
CA LEU A 149 1.32 7.61 1.12
C LEU A 149 0.87 8.36 -0.13
N ALA A 150 0.96 7.75 -1.31
CA ALA A 150 0.42 8.35 -2.53
C ALA A 150 -1.09 8.64 -2.39
N GLY A 151 -1.84 7.74 -1.76
CA GLY A 151 -3.24 7.95 -1.41
C GLY A 151 -3.46 9.12 -0.44
N ALA A 152 -2.65 9.22 0.62
CA ALA A 152 -2.75 10.29 1.61
C ALA A 152 -2.42 11.69 1.01
N ILE A 153 -1.37 11.77 0.18
CA ILE A 153 -1.01 13.00 -0.55
C ILE A 153 -2.15 13.39 -1.52
N SER A 154 -2.70 12.42 -2.25
CA SER A 154 -3.85 12.65 -3.13
C SER A 154 -5.07 13.17 -2.35
N MET A 155 -5.32 12.66 -1.15
CA MET A 155 -6.41 13.13 -0.29
C MET A 155 -6.18 14.58 0.17
N LEU A 156 -4.95 14.91 0.60
CA LEU A 156 -4.58 16.29 0.95
C LEU A 156 -4.71 17.24 -0.23
N ALA A 157 -4.31 16.81 -1.43
CA ALA A 157 -4.45 17.58 -2.65
C ALA A 157 -5.92 17.90 -2.98
N ASN A 158 -6.78 16.88 -2.89
CA ASN A 158 -8.22 17.05 -3.08
C ASN A 158 -8.84 17.96 -2.01
N PHE A 159 -8.41 17.84 -0.74
CA PHE A 159 -8.88 18.69 0.35
C PHE A 159 -8.46 20.16 0.13
N ALA A 160 -7.22 20.39 -0.28
CA ALA A 160 -6.71 21.72 -0.62
C ALA A 160 -7.43 22.32 -1.83
N PHE A 161 -7.77 21.53 -2.84
CA PHE A 161 -8.56 21.98 -3.98
C PHE A 161 -10.01 22.35 -3.59
N PHE A 162 -10.64 21.52 -2.75
CA PHE A 162 -12.04 21.68 -2.36
C PHE A 162 -12.25 22.82 -1.34
N PHE A 163 -11.35 22.96 -0.36
CA PHE A 163 -11.42 24.00 0.68
C PHE A 163 -10.59 25.24 0.38
N GLY A 164 -9.59 25.15 -0.51
CA GLY A 164 -8.75 26.28 -0.94
C GLY A 164 -9.41 27.19 -1.98
N ASN A 165 -10.63 26.88 -2.44
CA ASN A 165 -11.39 27.74 -3.34
C ASN A 165 -11.92 29.04 -2.68
N ASN A 166 -11.60 29.28 -1.40
CA ASN A 166 -11.78 30.60 -0.78
C ASN A 166 -10.62 31.53 -1.18
N ARG A 167 -10.84 32.30 -2.26
CA ARG A 167 -9.90 33.20 -2.96
C ARG A 167 -9.24 34.33 -2.13
N ASN A 168 -9.36 34.35 -0.81
CA ASN A 168 -8.99 35.50 0.02
C ASN A 168 -7.72 35.33 0.87
N ASN A 169 -6.91 34.27 0.67
CA ASN A 169 -5.61 34.15 1.36
C ASN A 169 -4.47 33.86 0.36
N ALA A 170 -3.52 34.79 0.25
CA ALA A 170 -2.37 34.70 -0.65
C ALA A 170 -1.46 33.47 -0.38
N GLY A 171 -1.51 32.90 0.84
CA GLY A 171 -0.83 31.65 1.19
C GLY A 171 -1.47 30.39 0.57
N GLY A 172 -2.74 30.45 0.17
CA GLY A 172 -3.45 29.33 -0.48
C GLY A 172 -2.97 29.07 -1.90
N LEU A 173 -2.60 30.12 -2.64
CA LEU A 173 -2.18 30.02 -4.04
C LEU A 173 -0.85 29.25 -4.18
N ILE A 174 0.12 29.56 -3.32
CA ILE A 174 1.43 28.88 -3.30
C ILE A 174 1.26 27.41 -2.89
N GLY A 175 0.39 27.13 -1.91
CA GLY A 175 0.05 25.76 -1.52
C GLY A 175 -0.58 24.96 -2.65
N THR A 176 -1.54 25.54 -3.38
CA THR A 176 -2.19 24.87 -4.53
C THR A 176 -1.24 24.64 -5.70
N LEU A 177 -0.31 25.55 -5.97
CA LEU A 177 0.69 25.41 -7.02
C LEU A 177 1.73 24.35 -6.67
N ALA A 178 2.21 24.33 -5.43
CA ALA A 178 3.12 23.29 -4.96
C ALA A 178 2.48 21.90 -5.05
N ILE A 179 1.21 21.77 -4.66
CA ILE A 179 0.46 20.51 -4.74
C ILE A 179 0.24 20.08 -6.20
N MET A 180 -0.11 20.98 -7.11
CA MET A 180 -0.28 20.65 -8.54
C MET A 180 1.01 20.16 -9.20
N ILE A 181 2.17 20.66 -8.77
CA ILE A 181 3.47 20.27 -9.33
C ILE A 181 4.00 18.98 -8.68
N LEU A 182 3.79 18.82 -7.37
CA LEU A 182 4.34 17.70 -6.62
C LEU A 182 3.48 16.43 -6.70
N ALA A 183 2.15 16.54 -6.81
CA ALA A 183 1.25 15.39 -6.86
C ALA A 183 1.46 14.44 -8.05
N PRO A 184 1.78 14.91 -9.28
CA PRO A 184 2.07 14.04 -10.42
C PRO A 184 3.46 13.40 -10.38
N MET A 185 4.34 13.86 -9.49
CA MET A 185 5.73 13.41 -9.35
C MET A 185 5.94 12.38 -8.24
N ALA A 186 4.89 12.08 -7.48
CA ALA A 186 4.87 11.12 -6.37
C ALA A 186 4.34 9.74 -6.81
#